data_AF-A0A7X7MCE1-F1
#
_entry.id   AF-A0A7X7MCE1-F1
#
_cell.length_a   1.000
_cell.length_b   1.000
_cell.length_c   1.000
_cell.angle_alpha   90.00
_cell.angle_beta   90.00
_cell.angle_gamma   90.00
#
_symmetry.space_group_name_H-M   'P 1'
#
loop_
_entity.id
_entity.type
_entity.pdbx_description
1 polymer ?
#
loop_
_entity_poly.entity_id
_entity_poly.type
_entity_poly.pdbx_seq_one_letter_code
_entity_poly.pdbx_strand_id
1 'polypeptide(L)'
;MRGIEGARGRWTGRVLRGLGVVGALMLLVLSLVKGDWPSEPSYGNGWPVPLSVKASILRSLLALVAGLALAWMPSLAPWRERAGRWLFHSPRRRIQWVLGTAAFLLYAGVAWFRFKGLPFLDDDAAALFQARIFAAGRLTLPVPKYGQFFSLFGLLGRAHEHPFVCTMYPPGLSLLLLPGVLAGVPWLMIPVTGGLLVAATITLGAELAGERVGRLAGLFMLGSPFIGILSGTHLSHIPTAGLLVVCWLAVVRLLRTGRIRHGVMAGAAWGAACLFRPLTALVVGVVVALGVLVQWRRALAAWRGVLAALLLAVAGGALLA
;
A
#
# COMPACT_ATOMS: atom_id res chain seq x y z
N MET A 1 -11.17 -27.80 40.47
CA MET A 1 -11.45 -27.66 39.01
C MET A 1 -12.23 -26.39 38.61
N ARG A 2 -12.87 -25.62 39.51
CA ARG A 2 -13.64 -24.39 39.16
C ARG A 2 -12.81 -23.12 38.83
N GLY A 3 -11.49 -23.13 39.04
CA GLY A 3 -10.64 -21.93 38.87
C GLY A 3 -10.10 -21.68 37.45
N ILE A 4 -10.02 -22.72 36.61
CA ILE A 4 -9.37 -22.66 35.29
C ILE A 4 -10.36 -22.20 34.19
N GLU A 5 -11.65 -22.51 34.32
CA GLU A 5 -12.69 -22.08 33.38
C GLU A 5 -12.95 -20.57 33.45
N GLY A 6 -12.93 -19.97 34.65
CA GLY A 6 -13.10 -18.53 34.84
C GLY A 6 -11.96 -17.68 34.27
N ALA A 7 -10.73 -18.22 34.23
CA ALA A 7 -9.58 -17.54 33.63
C ALA A 7 -9.64 -17.58 32.09
N ARG A 8 -10.08 -18.70 31.50
CA ARG A 8 -10.32 -18.84 30.05
C ARG A 8 -11.42 -17.91 29.56
N GLY A 9 -12.55 -17.83 30.27
CA GLY A 9 -13.69 -16.96 29.93
C GLY A 9 -13.38 -15.45 30.01
N ARG A 10 -12.56 -15.03 30.96
CA ARG A 10 -12.10 -13.63 31.07
C ARG A 10 -11.10 -13.25 29.98
N TRP A 11 -10.27 -14.19 29.54
CA TRP A 11 -9.30 -13.98 28.46
C TRP A 11 -9.97 -13.90 27.08
N THR A 12 -10.93 -14.78 26.79
CA THR A 12 -11.75 -14.70 25.57
C THR A 12 -12.55 -13.40 25.51
N GLY A 13 -13.11 -12.94 26.64
CA GLY A 13 -13.82 -11.65 26.72
C GLY A 13 -12.96 -10.44 26.35
N ARG A 14 -11.68 -10.40 26.73
CA ARG A 14 -10.76 -9.30 26.36
C ARG A 14 -10.37 -9.32 24.88
N VAL A 15 -10.12 -10.51 24.33
CA VAL A 15 -9.81 -10.68 22.90
C VAL A 15 -11.02 -10.34 22.01
N LEU A 16 -12.23 -10.67 22.47
CA LEU A 16 -13.50 -10.36 21.79
C LEU A 16 -13.80 -8.86 21.77
N ARG A 17 -13.50 -8.12 22.85
CA ARG A 17 -13.55 -6.65 22.86
C ARG A 17 -12.54 -6.04 21.87
N GLY A 18 -11.35 -6.63 21.76
CA GLY A 18 -10.31 -6.19 20.82
C GLY A 18 -10.74 -6.26 19.34
N LEU A 19 -11.41 -7.33 18.92
CA LEU A 19 -11.93 -7.46 17.55
C LEU A 19 -13.06 -6.47 17.24
N GLY A 20 -13.91 -6.21 18.22
CA GLY A 20 -14.94 -5.18 18.11
C GLY A 20 -14.35 -3.78 17.96
N VAL A 21 -13.29 -3.47 18.71
CA VAL A 21 -12.53 -2.21 18.57
C VAL A 21 -11.84 -2.13 17.20
N VAL A 22 -11.30 -3.24 16.68
CA VAL A 22 -10.69 -3.26 15.34
C VAL A 22 -11.73 -3.09 14.24
N GLY A 23 -12.90 -3.72 14.36
CA GLY A 23 -14.03 -3.50 13.45
C GLY A 23 -14.54 -2.06 13.51
N ALA A 24 -14.62 -1.48 14.71
CA ALA A 24 -14.99 -0.07 14.90
C ALA A 24 -13.95 0.89 14.32
N LEU A 25 -12.67 0.61 14.51
CA LEU A 25 -11.59 1.37 13.91
C LEU A 25 -11.64 1.24 12.40
N MET A 26 -11.79 0.04 11.84
CA MET A 26 -11.91 -0.14 10.40
C MET A 26 -13.11 0.59 9.81
N LEU A 27 -14.27 0.57 10.47
CA LEU A 27 -15.43 1.31 10.00
C LEU A 27 -15.19 2.81 10.11
N LEU A 28 -14.67 3.31 11.24
CA LEU A 28 -14.31 4.72 11.46
C LEU A 28 -13.41 5.21 10.34
N VAL A 29 -12.43 4.38 10.03
CA VAL A 29 -11.44 4.57 9.00
C VAL A 29 -12.18 4.55 7.63
N LEU A 30 -12.89 3.49 7.23
CA LEU A 30 -13.66 3.44 5.97
C LEU A 30 -14.64 4.61 5.78
N SER A 31 -15.18 5.18 6.87
CA SER A 31 -16.05 6.36 6.84
C SER A 31 -15.36 7.67 6.47
N LEU A 32 -14.02 7.71 6.60
CA LEU A 32 -13.18 8.81 6.14
C LEU A 32 -12.88 8.72 4.63
N VAL A 33 -13.24 7.63 3.95
CA VAL A 33 -13.17 7.53 2.49
C VAL A 33 -14.35 8.29 1.88
N LYS A 34 -14.08 9.36 1.13
CA LYS A 34 -15.09 10.07 0.33
C LYS A 34 -15.50 9.21 -0.87
N GLY A 35 -16.79 8.91 -0.99
CA GLY A 35 -17.46 8.48 -2.22
C GLY A 35 -18.73 9.32 -2.38
N ASP A 36 -19.05 9.72 -3.61
CA ASP A 36 -20.32 10.38 -3.91
C ASP A 36 -21.43 9.34 -3.68
N TRP A 37 -22.10 9.42 -2.54
CA TRP A 37 -23.34 8.68 -2.28
C TRP A 37 -24.44 9.30 -3.15
N PRO A 38 -25.53 8.58 -3.49
CA PRO A 38 -26.48 8.94 -4.57
C PRO A 38 -27.21 10.30 -4.44
N SER A 39 -26.93 11.09 -3.41
CA SER A 39 -27.68 12.31 -3.05
C SER A 39 -26.91 13.62 -3.18
N GLU A 40 -25.64 13.65 -3.61
CA GLU A 40 -24.88 14.91 -3.75
C GLU A 40 -24.18 15.03 -5.11
N PRO A 41 -24.72 15.81 -6.06
CA PRO A 41 -24.02 16.12 -7.29
C PRO A 41 -22.97 17.22 -7.05
N SER A 42 -21.70 16.91 -7.31
CA SER A 42 -20.59 17.86 -7.31
C SER A 42 -20.40 18.46 -8.71
N TYR A 43 -21.12 19.53 -9.03
CA TYR A 43 -20.79 20.41 -10.17
C TYR A 43 -20.24 21.74 -9.66
N GLY A 44 -19.09 22.16 -10.19
CA GLY A 44 -18.65 23.57 -10.16
C GLY A 44 -17.33 23.83 -9.44
N ASN A 45 -16.34 24.21 -10.25
CA ASN A 45 -15.14 25.01 -9.95
C ASN A 45 -14.04 24.38 -9.08
N GLY A 46 -12.93 24.00 -9.75
CA GLY A 46 -11.56 23.92 -9.25
C GLY A 46 -11.37 23.39 -7.81
N TRP A 47 -11.01 22.11 -7.69
CA TRP A 47 -10.81 21.39 -6.42
C TRP A 47 -12.07 21.30 -5.52
N PRO A 48 -13.02 20.39 -5.82
CA PRO A 48 -14.17 20.15 -4.95
C PRO A 48 -13.74 19.26 -3.78
N VAL A 49 -12.97 19.81 -2.87
CA VAL A 49 -12.93 19.32 -1.49
C VAL A 49 -13.58 20.37 -0.60
N PRO A 50 -14.93 20.50 -0.62
CA PRO A 50 -15.58 20.92 0.61
C PRO A 50 -15.32 19.77 1.59
N LEU A 51 -14.22 19.91 2.36
CA LEU A 51 -14.08 19.29 3.67
C LEU A 51 -15.21 19.88 4.51
N SER A 52 -16.44 19.43 4.29
CA SER A 52 -17.48 19.60 5.28
C SER A 52 -17.01 18.81 6.48
N VAL A 53 -16.28 19.47 7.37
CA VAL A 53 -15.80 18.93 8.65
C VAL A 53 -16.97 18.22 9.35
N LYS A 54 -18.17 18.78 9.22
CA LYS A 54 -19.45 18.20 9.68
C LYS A 54 -19.74 16.82 9.07
N ALA A 55 -19.60 16.63 7.76
CA ALA A 55 -19.84 15.35 7.10
C ALA A 55 -18.81 14.29 7.50
N SER A 56 -17.53 14.67 7.62
CA SER A 56 -16.46 13.77 8.07
C SER A 56 -16.63 13.36 9.54
N ILE A 57 -17.01 14.30 10.41
CA ILE A 57 -17.34 14.01 11.82
C ILE A 57 -18.54 13.07 11.89
N LEU A 58 -19.62 13.35 11.17
CA LEU A 58 -20.82 12.51 11.20
C LEU A 58 -20.54 11.08 10.73
N ARG A 59 -19.82 10.92 9.61
CA ARG A 59 -19.42 9.60 9.09
C ARG A 59 -18.56 8.84 10.10
N SER A 60 -17.59 9.54 10.71
CA SER A 60 -16.73 8.99 11.75
C SER A 60 -17.52 8.53 12.97
N LEU A 61 -18.47 9.34 13.43
CA LEU A 61 -19.36 9.02 14.55
C LEU A 61 -20.27 7.83 14.22
N LEU A 62 -20.90 7.82 13.05
CA LEU A 62 -21.77 6.71 12.61
C LEU A 62 -20.99 5.40 12.55
N ALA A 63 -19.78 5.45 12.03
CA ALA A 63 -18.94 4.28 11.93
C ALA A 63 -18.37 3.81 13.27
N LEU A 64 -18.06 4.73 14.18
CA LEU A 64 -17.76 4.42 15.57
C LEU A 64 -18.95 3.75 16.25
N VAL A 65 -20.16 4.30 16.10
CA VAL A 65 -21.40 3.75 16.66
C VAL A 65 -21.69 2.37 16.08
N ALA A 66 -21.59 2.20 14.76
CA ALA A 66 -21.75 0.89 14.11
C ALA A 66 -20.70 -0.11 14.61
N GLY A 67 -19.45 0.33 14.75
CA GLY A 67 -18.38 -0.44 15.34
C GLY A 67 -18.65 -0.89 16.77
N LEU A 68 -19.10 0.02 17.63
CA LEU A 68 -19.49 -0.26 19.00
C LEU A 68 -20.70 -1.18 19.05
N ALA A 69 -21.71 -0.98 18.20
CA ALA A 69 -22.84 -1.87 18.06
C ALA A 69 -22.38 -3.29 17.69
N LEU A 70 -21.55 -3.44 16.67
CA LEU A 70 -20.99 -4.73 16.27
C LEU A 70 -20.16 -5.38 17.39
N ALA A 71 -19.45 -4.58 18.18
CA ALA A 71 -18.61 -5.04 19.29
C ALA A 71 -19.42 -5.48 20.52
N TRP A 72 -20.50 -4.77 20.84
CA TRP A 72 -21.21 -4.89 22.12
C TRP A 72 -22.58 -5.57 22.01
N MET A 73 -23.16 -5.72 20.81
CA MET A 73 -24.44 -6.43 20.63
C MET A 73 -24.29 -7.92 21.01
N PRO A 74 -25.05 -8.44 21.99
CA PRO A 74 -24.95 -9.84 22.41
C PRO A 74 -25.31 -10.84 21.30
N SER A 75 -26.30 -10.50 20.47
CA SER A 75 -26.76 -11.32 19.34
C SER A 75 -25.66 -11.61 18.30
N LEU A 76 -24.65 -10.74 18.21
CA LEU A 76 -23.52 -10.90 17.30
C LEU A 76 -22.34 -11.66 17.91
N ALA A 77 -22.41 -12.07 19.18
CA ALA A 77 -21.33 -12.79 19.86
C ALA A 77 -20.90 -14.08 19.14
N PRO A 78 -21.81 -14.96 18.68
CA PRO A 78 -21.43 -16.19 17.98
C PRO A 78 -20.66 -15.91 16.68
N TRP A 79 -21.06 -14.87 15.96
CA TRP A 79 -20.42 -14.44 14.71
C TRP A 79 -19.04 -13.85 14.96
N ARG A 80 -18.89 -12.97 15.96
CA ARG A 80 -17.59 -12.43 16.38
C ARG A 80 -16.62 -13.52 16.81
N GLU A 81 -17.09 -14.49 17.56
CA GLU A 81 -16.28 -15.64 17.97
C GLU A 81 -15.83 -16.49 16.79
N ARG A 82 -16.75 -16.80 15.87
CA ARG A 82 -16.43 -17.56 14.66
C ARG A 82 -15.41 -16.81 13.80
N ALA A 83 -15.61 -15.51 13.59
CA ALA A 83 -14.70 -14.66 12.85
C ALA A 83 -13.33 -14.55 13.53
N GLY A 84 -13.30 -14.37 14.85
CA GLY A 84 -12.06 -14.32 15.62
C GLY A 84 -11.30 -15.64 15.62
N ARG A 85 -12.00 -16.78 15.78
CA ARG A 85 -11.39 -18.10 15.66
C ARG A 85 -10.80 -18.30 14.27
N TRP A 86 -11.57 -18.02 13.21
CA TRP A 86 -11.09 -18.10 11.84
C TRP A 86 -9.89 -17.18 11.61
N LEU A 87 -9.98 -15.91 12.01
CA LEU A 87 -8.93 -14.92 11.78
C LEU A 87 -7.64 -15.30 12.51
N PHE A 88 -7.69 -15.77 13.75
CA PHE A 88 -6.49 -16.00 14.58
C PHE A 88 -5.99 -17.45 14.61
N HIS A 89 -6.79 -18.44 14.23
CA HIS A 89 -6.38 -19.86 14.24
C HIS A 89 -6.19 -20.44 12.84
N SER A 90 -6.62 -19.75 11.77
CA SER A 90 -6.31 -20.18 10.41
C SER A 90 -4.81 -20.07 10.11
N PRO A 91 -4.30 -20.86 9.15
CA PRO A 91 -2.94 -20.72 8.65
C PRO A 91 -2.66 -19.31 8.13
N ARG A 92 -1.46 -18.78 8.42
CA ARG A 92 -1.06 -17.43 7.97
C ARG A 92 -1.26 -17.22 6.48
N ARG A 93 -0.84 -18.19 5.66
CA ARG A 93 -0.95 -18.11 4.19
C ARG A 93 -2.40 -17.95 3.72
N ARG A 94 -3.37 -18.51 4.45
CA ARG A 94 -4.78 -18.30 4.13
C ARG A 94 -5.20 -16.87 4.43
N ILE A 95 -4.87 -16.37 5.63
CA ILE A 95 -5.27 -15.03 6.07
C ILE A 95 -4.62 -13.94 5.22
N GLN A 96 -3.32 -14.07 4.90
CA GLN A 96 -2.62 -13.07 4.10
C GLN A 96 -3.26 -12.89 2.71
N TRP A 97 -3.64 -13.99 2.06
CA TRP A 97 -4.24 -13.94 0.72
C TRP A 97 -5.70 -13.55 0.76
N VAL A 98 -6.47 -14.01 1.75
CA VAL A 98 -7.88 -13.57 1.89
C VAL A 98 -7.95 -12.07 2.16
N LEU A 99 -7.15 -11.55 3.10
CA LEU A 99 -7.12 -10.11 3.38
C LEU A 99 -6.49 -9.32 2.22
N GLY A 100 -5.44 -9.84 1.57
CA GLY A 100 -4.87 -9.20 0.39
C GLY A 100 -5.85 -9.10 -0.78
N THR A 101 -6.61 -10.16 -1.07
CA THR A 101 -7.66 -10.16 -2.10
C THR A 101 -8.82 -9.26 -1.71
N ALA A 102 -9.26 -9.28 -0.45
CA ALA A 102 -10.30 -8.38 0.02
C ALA A 102 -9.88 -6.90 -0.08
N ALA A 103 -8.62 -6.59 0.24
CA ALA A 103 -8.05 -5.26 0.06
C ALA A 103 -7.99 -4.86 -1.42
N PHE A 104 -7.53 -5.75 -2.31
CA PHE A 104 -7.56 -5.52 -3.75
C PHE A 104 -8.97 -5.18 -4.25
N LEU A 105 -9.97 -5.98 -3.90
CA LEU A 105 -11.36 -5.76 -4.34
C LEU A 105 -11.91 -4.44 -3.82
N LEU A 106 -11.66 -4.13 -2.54
CA LEU A 106 -12.05 -2.86 -1.93
C LEU A 106 -11.40 -1.67 -2.66
N TYR A 107 -10.09 -1.72 -2.87
CA TYR A 107 -9.33 -0.63 -3.49
C TYR A 107 -9.64 -0.48 -4.98
N ALA A 108 -9.91 -1.57 -5.69
CA ALA A 108 -10.43 -1.54 -7.06
C ALA A 108 -11.83 -0.91 -7.10
N GLY A 109 -12.67 -1.21 -6.11
CA GLY A 109 -13.94 -0.51 -5.90
C GLY A 109 -13.74 1.00 -5.71
N VAL A 110 -12.79 1.42 -4.88
CA VAL A 110 -12.46 2.85 -4.74
C VAL A 110 -11.98 3.45 -6.07
N ALA A 111 -11.04 2.81 -6.77
CA ALA A 111 -10.54 3.25 -8.07
C ALA A 111 -11.69 3.48 -9.07
N TRP A 112 -12.62 2.54 -9.14
CA TRP A 112 -13.72 2.60 -10.09
C TRP A 112 -14.83 3.57 -9.66
N PHE A 113 -15.35 3.44 -8.45
CA PHE A 113 -16.51 4.22 -8.03
C PHE A 113 -16.15 5.68 -7.79
N ARG A 114 -14.98 5.95 -7.17
CA ARG A 114 -14.55 7.30 -6.81
C ARG A 114 -13.78 8.03 -7.90
N PHE A 115 -12.91 7.32 -8.62
CA PHE A 115 -12.02 7.92 -9.62
C PHE A 115 -12.35 7.52 -11.07
N LYS A 116 -13.35 6.66 -11.28
CA LYS A 116 -13.75 6.17 -12.62
C LYS A 116 -12.61 5.50 -13.40
N GLY A 117 -11.58 5.02 -12.68
CA GLY A 117 -10.36 4.48 -13.29
C GLY A 117 -9.53 5.51 -14.05
N LEU A 118 -9.76 6.81 -13.84
CA LEU A 118 -9.04 7.89 -14.51
C LEU A 118 -7.96 8.48 -13.58
N PRO A 119 -6.85 9.00 -14.15
CA PRO A 119 -5.93 9.85 -13.42
C PRO A 119 -6.65 11.02 -12.78
N PHE A 120 -6.30 11.36 -11.54
CA PHE A 120 -6.92 12.42 -10.77
C PHE A 120 -5.99 13.63 -10.52
N LEU A 121 -4.68 13.44 -10.65
CA LEU A 121 -3.64 14.43 -10.34
C LEU A 121 -2.69 14.58 -11.54
N ASP A 122 -1.98 15.70 -11.63
CA ASP A 122 -1.05 15.89 -12.74
C ASP A 122 0.04 14.82 -12.78
N ASP A 123 0.58 14.44 -11.61
CA ASP A 123 1.61 13.40 -11.48
C ASP A 123 1.15 12.04 -12.01
N ASP A 124 -0.11 11.70 -11.74
CA ASP A 124 -0.66 10.38 -12.04
C ASP A 124 -1.09 10.29 -13.52
N ALA A 125 -1.51 11.42 -14.11
CA ALA A 125 -1.70 11.59 -15.53
C ALA A 125 -0.37 11.55 -16.32
N ALA A 126 0.67 12.22 -15.82
CA ALA A 126 2.01 12.20 -16.43
C ALA A 126 2.62 10.79 -16.45
N ALA A 127 2.47 10.03 -15.35
CA ALA A 127 2.91 8.64 -15.30
C ALA A 127 2.15 7.73 -16.26
N LEU A 128 0.82 7.89 -16.37
CA LEU A 128 0.02 7.13 -17.34
C LEU A 128 0.39 7.50 -18.78
N PHE A 129 0.65 8.78 -19.05
CA PHE A 129 1.12 9.22 -20.37
C PHE A 129 2.45 8.57 -20.72
N GLN A 130 3.43 8.59 -19.81
CA GLN A 130 4.71 7.93 -20.02
C GLN A 130 4.54 6.41 -20.23
N ALA A 131 3.64 5.74 -19.51
CA ALA A 131 3.34 4.33 -19.71
C ALA A 131 2.81 4.04 -21.12
N ARG A 132 2.05 4.96 -21.72
CA ARG A 132 1.62 4.87 -23.14
C ARG A 132 2.77 5.07 -24.12
N ILE A 133 3.74 5.93 -23.81
CA ILE A 133 4.97 6.07 -24.59
C ILE A 133 5.75 4.75 -24.58
N PHE A 134 5.91 4.13 -23.40
CA PHE A 134 6.52 2.80 -23.26
C PHE A 134 5.75 1.72 -24.04
N ALA A 135 4.41 1.74 -24.00
CA ALA A 135 3.57 0.80 -24.76
C ALA A 135 3.76 0.93 -26.28
N ALA A 136 4.15 2.12 -26.76
CA ALA A 136 4.50 2.35 -28.16
C ALA A 136 5.96 1.95 -28.51
N GLY A 137 6.69 1.31 -27.59
CA GLY A 137 8.08 0.89 -27.77
C GLY A 137 9.08 2.05 -27.78
N ARG A 138 8.71 3.20 -27.20
CA ARG A 138 9.55 4.41 -27.16
C ARG A 138 9.89 4.79 -25.73
N LEU A 139 11.00 5.50 -25.55
CA LEU A 139 11.36 6.09 -24.25
C LEU A 139 10.86 7.55 -24.14
N THR A 140 10.89 8.26 -25.26
CA THR A 140 10.48 9.67 -25.37
C THR A 140 9.72 9.89 -26.68
N LEU A 141 9.07 11.04 -26.81
CA LEU A 141 8.44 11.50 -28.04
C LEU A 141 9.09 12.80 -28.53
N PRO A 142 9.11 13.08 -29.85
CA PRO A 142 9.50 14.41 -30.34
C PRO A 142 8.49 15.46 -29.85
N VAL A 143 8.97 16.68 -29.60
CA VAL A 143 8.10 17.80 -29.23
C VAL A 143 7.17 18.14 -30.40
N PRO A 144 5.83 18.13 -30.20
CA PRO A 144 4.89 18.48 -31.27
C PRO A 144 5.02 19.95 -31.70
N LYS A 145 4.73 20.23 -32.99
CA LYS A 145 4.71 21.60 -33.55
C LYS A 145 3.91 22.58 -32.70
N TYR A 146 2.78 22.12 -32.15
CA TYR A 146 1.91 22.89 -31.26
C TYR A 146 1.95 22.38 -29.81
N GLY A 147 3.15 22.02 -29.33
CA GLY A 147 3.37 21.45 -27.99
C GLY A 147 2.86 22.29 -26.82
N GLN A 148 2.60 23.59 -27.02
CA GLN A 148 2.01 24.48 -26.02
C GLN A 148 0.62 24.05 -25.53
N PHE A 149 -0.15 23.32 -26.37
CA PHE A 149 -1.47 22.80 -25.99
C PHE A 149 -1.41 21.47 -25.23
N PHE A 150 -0.22 20.88 -25.10
CA PHE A 150 0.01 19.59 -24.46
C PHE A 150 0.91 19.72 -23.22
N SER A 151 0.82 20.87 -22.54
CA SER A 151 1.53 21.12 -21.30
C SER A 151 0.75 20.53 -20.12
N LEU A 152 1.41 19.65 -19.37
CA LEU A 152 0.90 19.06 -18.13
C LEU A 152 2.04 19.10 -17.11
N PHE A 153 1.75 19.50 -15.88
CA PHE A 153 2.74 19.44 -14.82
C PHE A 153 3.28 18.01 -14.66
N GLY A 154 4.60 17.86 -14.57
CA GLY A 154 5.24 16.54 -14.52
C GLY A 154 5.62 15.94 -15.89
N LEU A 155 5.26 16.57 -17.01
CA LEU A 155 5.78 16.26 -18.34
C LEU A 155 6.82 17.30 -18.78
N LEU A 156 8.03 16.85 -19.09
CA LEU A 156 9.03 17.60 -19.82
C LEU A 156 8.60 17.75 -21.29
N GLY A 157 8.95 18.87 -21.91
CA GLY A 157 8.62 19.16 -23.29
C GLY A 157 8.82 20.64 -23.58
N ARG A 158 8.02 21.19 -24.51
CA ARG A 158 8.17 22.59 -24.97
C ARG A 158 8.10 23.62 -23.85
N ALA A 159 7.20 23.43 -22.88
CA ALA A 159 7.02 24.35 -21.76
C ALA A 159 8.25 24.46 -20.84
N HIS A 160 9.15 23.47 -20.92
CA HIS A 160 10.38 23.39 -20.13
C HIS A 160 11.64 23.42 -21.01
N GLU A 161 11.52 23.88 -22.26
CA GLU A 161 12.62 23.93 -23.24
C GLU A 161 13.35 22.58 -23.44
N HIS A 162 12.65 21.47 -23.17
CA HIS A 162 13.22 20.14 -23.27
C HIS A 162 13.07 19.59 -24.69
N PRO A 163 14.11 18.96 -25.29
CA PRO A 163 14.10 18.54 -26.70
C PRO A 163 13.12 17.40 -27.02
N PHE A 164 12.64 16.71 -25.98
CA PHE A 164 11.70 15.58 -26.10
C PHE A 164 10.60 15.66 -25.06
N VAL A 165 9.49 14.97 -25.31
CA VAL A 165 8.40 14.78 -24.35
C VAL A 165 8.62 13.48 -23.58
N CYS A 166 8.70 13.59 -22.26
CA CYS A 166 8.73 12.49 -21.31
C CYS A 166 8.31 13.01 -19.93
N THR A 167 8.02 12.11 -18.99
CA THR A 167 7.81 12.53 -17.60
C THR A 167 9.13 12.93 -16.92
N MET A 168 9.06 13.92 -16.03
CA MET A 168 10.17 14.25 -15.13
C MET A 168 10.34 13.24 -13.97
N TYR A 169 9.35 12.36 -13.79
CA TYR A 169 9.35 11.40 -12.69
C TYR A 169 10.16 10.13 -13.00
N PRO A 170 10.68 9.45 -11.97
CA PRO A 170 11.31 8.15 -12.12
C PRO A 170 10.43 7.12 -12.84
N PRO A 171 11.02 6.19 -13.62
CA PRO A 171 10.26 5.36 -14.57
C PRO A 171 9.43 4.25 -13.92
N GLY A 172 9.64 3.94 -12.64
CA GLY A 172 9.08 2.76 -11.97
C GLY A 172 7.57 2.71 -11.97
N LEU A 173 6.89 3.85 -11.74
CA LEU A 173 5.43 3.90 -11.79
C LEU A 173 4.91 3.65 -13.21
N SER A 174 5.50 4.30 -14.21
CA SER A 174 5.11 4.14 -15.62
C SER A 174 5.34 2.70 -16.12
N LEU A 175 6.42 2.06 -15.67
CA LEU A 175 6.69 0.63 -15.92
C LEU A 175 5.69 -0.29 -15.23
N LEU A 176 5.24 0.05 -14.02
CA LEU A 176 4.19 -0.69 -13.32
C LEU A 176 2.84 -0.56 -14.05
N LEU A 177 2.53 0.61 -14.60
CA LEU A 177 1.27 0.85 -15.32
C LEU A 177 1.25 0.20 -16.71
N LEU A 178 2.41 0.02 -17.34
CA LEU A 178 2.57 -0.53 -18.69
C LEU A 178 1.74 -1.80 -18.99
N PRO A 179 1.81 -2.90 -18.19
CA PRO A 179 1.00 -4.09 -18.46
C PRO A 179 -0.51 -3.78 -18.45
N GLY A 180 -0.95 -2.88 -17.57
CA GLY A 180 -2.35 -2.44 -17.53
C GLY A 180 -2.71 -1.58 -18.74
N VAL A 181 -1.81 -0.72 -19.23
CA VAL A 181 -2.01 0.02 -20.48
C VAL A 181 -2.17 -0.92 -21.67
N LEU A 182 -1.29 -1.93 -21.79
CA LEU A 182 -1.37 -2.94 -22.86
C LEU A 182 -2.66 -3.76 -22.79
N ALA A 183 -3.16 -4.03 -21.59
CA ALA A 183 -4.42 -4.74 -21.38
C ALA A 183 -5.68 -3.84 -21.39
N GLY A 184 -5.54 -2.53 -21.56
CA GLY A 184 -6.66 -1.57 -21.52
C GLY A 184 -7.24 -1.31 -20.12
N VAL A 185 -6.57 -1.74 -19.05
CA VAL A 185 -7.00 -1.61 -17.64
C VAL A 185 -5.90 -1.07 -16.72
N PRO A 186 -5.26 0.08 -17.03
CA PRO A 186 -4.16 0.63 -16.23
C PRO A 186 -4.55 0.92 -14.77
N TRP A 187 -5.82 1.24 -14.53
CA TRP A 187 -6.37 1.54 -13.21
C TRP A 187 -6.33 0.39 -12.22
N LEU A 188 -6.17 -0.85 -12.67
CA LEU A 188 -6.08 -2.02 -11.78
C LEU A 188 -4.69 -2.20 -11.16
N MET A 189 -3.65 -1.59 -11.74
CA MET A 189 -2.27 -1.88 -11.34
C MET A 189 -1.98 -1.44 -9.89
N ILE A 190 -2.46 -0.25 -9.48
CA ILE A 190 -2.26 0.23 -8.12
C ILE A 190 -3.10 -0.56 -7.09
N PRO A 191 -4.41 -0.83 -7.31
CA PRO A 191 -5.19 -1.70 -6.44
C PRO A 191 -4.57 -3.08 -6.22
N VAL A 192 -4.00 -3.70 -7.27
CA VAL A 192 -3.29 -4.98 -7.15
C VAL A 192 -2.11 -4.85 -6.21
N THR A 193 -1.29 -3.81 -6.36
CA THR A 193 -0.17 -3.56 -5.44
C THR A 193 -0.63 -3.24 -4.02
N GLY A 194 -1.79 -2.62 -3.84
CA GLY A 194 -2.39 -2.37 -2.52
C GLY A 194 -2.79 -3.67 -1.81
N GLY A 195 -3.39 -4.63 -2.52
CA GLY A 195 -3.67 -5.96 -1.99
C GLY A 195 -2.41 -6.74 -1.61
N LEU A 196 -1.37 -6.66 -2.46
CA LEU A 196 -0.07 -7.28 -2.19
C LEU A 196 0.63 -6.64 -0.99
N LEU A 197 0.53 -5.31 -0.84
CA LEU A 197 1.06 -4.58 0.31
C LEU A 197 0.41 -5.08 1.62
N VAL A 198 -0.91 -5.26 1.65
CA VAL A 198 -1.60 -5.81 2.83
C VAL A 198 -1.08 -7.22 3.16
N ALA A 199 -0.96 -8.10 2.16
CA ALA A 199 -0.45 -9.46 2.37
C ALA A 199 1.02 -9.48 2.86
N ALA A 200 1.86 -8.60 2.32
CA ALA A 200 3.25 -8.45 2.70
C ALA A 200 3.37 -7.93 4.15
N THR A 201 2.56 -6.94 4.54
CA THR A 201 2.53 -6.41 5.91
C THR A 201 2.10 -7.45 6.93
N ILE A 202 1.13 -8.31 6.59
CA ILE A 202 0.74 -9.43 7.48
C ILE A 202 1.95 -10.34 7.75
N THR A 203 2.72 -10.63 6.71
CA THR A 203 3.91 -11.48 6.81
C THR A 203 5.00 -10.79 7.62
N LEU A 204 5.29 -9.51 7.35
CA LEU A 204 6.29 -8.73 8.08
C LEU A 204 5.93 -8.60 9.57
N GLY A 205 4.70 -8.20 9.89
CA GLY A 205 4.26 -8.07 11.28
C GLY A 205 4.28 -9.41 12.03
N ALA A 206 3.96 -10.51 11.34
CA ALA A 206 4.06 -11.84 11.92
C ALA A 206 5.51 -12.25 12.24
N GLU A 207 6.47 -11.86 11.39
CA GLU A 207 7.89 -12.17 11.62
C GLU A 207 8.56 -11.26 12.65
N LEU A 208 8.06 -10.04 12.84
CA LEU A 208 8.59 -9.09 13.83
C LEU A 208 8.01 -9.30 15.23
N ALA A 209 6.70 -9.52 15.34
CA ALA A 209 5.98 -9.47 16.62
C ALA A 209 4.91 -10.57 16.77
N GLY A 210 4.94 -11.58 15.91
CA GLY A 210 4.07 -12.76 15.99
C GLY A 210 2.76 -12.64 15.23
N GLU A 211 2.11 -13.79 15.03
CA GLU A 211 0.96 -13.97 14.14
C GLU A 211 -0.21 -13.01 14.41
N ARG A 212 -0.49 -12.70 15.69
CA ARG A 212 -1.56 -11.76 16.04
C ARG A 212 -1.29 -10.35 15.52
N VAL A 213 -0.06 -9.86 15.69
CA VAL A 213 0.32 -8.50 15.27
C VAL A 213 0.28 -8.38 13.76
N GLY A 214 0.80 -9.36 13.02
CA GLY A 214 0.72 -9.38 11.56
C GLY A 214 -0.73 -9.29 11.04
N ARG A 215 -1.64 -10.09 11.61
CA ARG A 215 -3.04 -10.12 11.19
C ARG A 215 -3.76 -8.80 11.50
N LEU A 216 -3.51 -8.23 12.67
CA LEU A 216 -4.06 -6.92 13.05
C LEU A 216 -3.53 -5.80 12.15
N ALA A 217 -2.23 -5.82 11.84
CA ALA A 217 -1.62 -4.84 10.94
C ALA A 217 -2.26 -4.89 9.54
N GLY A 218 -2.43 -6.08 8.97
CA GLY A 218 -3.13 -6.24 7.69
C GLY A 218 -4.58 -5.78 7.73
N LEU A 219 -5.30 -6.05 8.83
CA LEU A 219 -6.69 -5.66 9.01
C LEU A 219 -6.85 -4.13 9.10
N PHE A 220 -5.95 -3.46 9.84
CA PHE A 220 -5.90 -2.00 9.89
C PHE A 220 -5.53 -1.38 8.54
N MET A 221 -4.60 -1.98 7.80
CA MET A 221 -4.29 -1.50 6.45
C MET A 221 -5.47 -1.68 5.50
N LEU A 222 -6.12 -2.85 5.50
CA LEU A 222 -7.30 -3.13 4.67
C LEU A 222 -8.38 -2.07 4.88
N GLY A 223 -8.66 -1.72 6.14
CA GLY A 223 -9.65 -0.70 6.46
C GLY A 223 -9.21 0.73 6.14
N SER A 224 -7.91 0.99 5.96
CA SER A 224 -7.32 2.34 5.92
C SER A 224 -7.84 3.21 4.77
N PRO A 225 -8.26 4.46 5.01
CA PRO A 225 -9.00 5.26 4.04
C PRO A 225 -8.01 5.90 3.10
N PHE A 226 -6.91 6.35 3.68
CA PHE A 226 -5.74 6.87 3.04
C PHE A 226 -5.13 5.81 2.13
N ILE A 227 -4.96 4.57 2.59
CA ILE A 227 -4.48 3.49 1.72
C ILE A 227 -5.49 3.20 0.62
N GLY A 228 -6.79 3.15 0.91
CA GLY A 228 -7.82 2.94 -0.11
C GLY A 228 -7.86 4.04 -1.18
N ILE A 229 -7.79 5.31 -0.78
CA ILE A 229 -7.73 6.47 -1.67
C ILE A 229 -6.46 6.41 -2.53
N LEU A 230 -5.29 6.24 -1.90
CA LEU A 230 -4.02 6.16 -2.63
C LEU A 230 -3.93 4.94 -3.53
N SER A 231 -4.59 3.84 -3.16
CA SER A 231 -4.68 2.65 -4.00
C SER A 231 -5.65 2.82 -5.16
N GLY A 232 -6.57 3.78 -5.05
CA GLY A 232 -7.54 4.13 -6.09
C GLY A 232 -7.04 5.16 -7.10
N THR A 233 -5.91 5.83 -6.83
CA THR A 233 -5.24 6.75 -7.76
C THR A 233 -4.12 6.04 -8.52
N HIS A 234 -3.49 6.72 -9.49
CA HIS A 234 -2.34 6.20 -10.21
C HIS A 234 -0.99 6.63 -9.57
N LEU A 235 -0.94 6.80 -8.25
CA LEU A 235 0.24 7.33 -7.56
C LEU A 235 1.26 6.25 -7.17
N SER A 236 2.53 6.67 -7.06
CA SER A 236 3.66 5.79 -6.72
C SER A 236 3.72 5.35 -5.25
N HIS A 237 2.89 5.89 -4.36
CA HIS A 237 3.00 5.67 -2.91
C HIS A 237 2.80 4.21 -2.50
N ILE A 238 1.74 3.57 -2.99
CA ILE A 238 1.39 2.19 -2.66
C ILE A 238 2.44 1.18 -3.14
N PRO A 239 2.89 1.21 -4.42
CA PRO A 239 3.93 0.29 -4.85
C PRO A 239 5.28 0.54 -4.15
N THR A 240 5.66 1.80 -3.88
CA THR A 240 6.86 2.09 -3.07
C THR A 240 6.75 1.49 -1.67
N ALA A 241 5.62 1.67 -0.97
CA ALA A 241 5.40 1.08 0.34
C ALA A 241 5.48 -0.45 0.29
N GLY A 242 4.89 -1.08 -0.73
CA GLY A 242 4.96 -2.53 -0.93
C GLY A 242 6.40 -3.03 -1.08
N LEU A 243 7.19 -2.38 -1.92
CA LEU A 243 8.60 -2.71 -2.14
C LEU A 243 9.44 -2.53 -0.87
N LEU A 244 9.20 -1.47 -0.10
CA LEU A 244 9.93 -1.24 1.16
C LEU A 244 9.54 -2.22 2.26
N VAL A 245 8.28 -2.66 2.34
CA VAL A 245 7.84 -3.75 3.23
C VAL A 245 8.52 -5.07 2.84
N VAL A 246 8.61 -5.37 1.54
CA VAL A 246 9.32 -6.56 1.03
C VAL A 246 10.82 -6.47 1.35
N CYS A 247 11.44 -5.30 1.17
CA CYS A 247 12.84 -5.07 1.54
C CYS A 247 13.06 -5.35 3.03
N TRP A 248 12.24 -4.78 3.91
CA TRP A 248 12.37 -4.99 5.36
C TRP A 248 12.15 -6.47 5.73
N LEU A 249 11.13 -7.11 5.18
CA LEU A 249 10.90 -8.56 5.38
C LEU A 249 12.09 -9.39 4.92
N ALA A 250 12.70 -9.04 3.78
CA ALA A 250 13.88 -9.69 3.26
C ALA A 250 15.08 -9.54 4.21
N VAL A 251 15.31 -8.34 4.75
CA VAL A 251 16.37 -8.08 5.74
C VAL A 251 16.16 -8.88 7.03
N VAL A 252 14.93 -8.92 7.56
CA VAL A 252 14.60 -9.73 8.75
C VAL A 252 14.95 -11.20 8.51
N ARG A 253 14.58 -11.74 7.35
CA ARG A 253 14.89 -13.13 6.98
C ARG A 253 16.37 -13.36 6.73
N LEU A 254 17.08 -12.38 6.15
CA LEU A 254 18.52 -12.42 5.93
C LEU A 254 19.26 -12.54 7.27
N LEU A 255 18.98 -11.64 8.21
CA LEU A 255 19.65 -11.62 9.52
C LEU A 255 19.35 -12.85 10.37
N ARG A 256 18.19 -13.49 10.16
CA ARG A 256 17.82 -14.74 10.86
C ARG A 256 18.45 -15.99 10.24
N THR A 257 18.63 -16.03 8.92
CA THR A 257 18.96 -17.29 8.20
C THR A 257 20.31 -17.28 7.48
N GLY A 258 20.94 -16.12 7.29
CA GLY A 258 22.17 -15.96 6.53
C GLY A 258 22.07 -16.23 5.02
N ARG A 259 20.88 -16.56 4.50
CA ARG A 259 20.74 -16.98 3.09
C ARG A 259 20.82 -15.80 2.12
N ILE A 260 21.70 -15.91 1.13
CA ILE A 260 21.99 -14.87 0.11
C ILE A 260 20.73 -14.41 -0.63
N ARG A 261 19.80 -15.32 -0.94
CA ARG A 261 18.53 -14.98 -1.61
C ARG A 261 17.75 -13.85 -0.92
N HIS A 262 17.86 -13.74 0.40
CA HIS A 262 17.19 -12.69 1.16
C HIS A 262 17.92 -11.34 1.02
N GLY A 263 19.24 -11.37 0.88
CA GLY A 263 20.02 -10.20 0.48
C GLY A 263 19.65 -9.72 -0.92
N VAL A 264 19.59 -10.65 -1.89
CA VAL A 264 19.17 -10.35 -3.26
C VAL A 264 17.78 -9.69 -3.29
N MET A 265 16.81 -10.28 -2.58
CA MET A 265 15.45 -9.76 -2.50
C MET A 265 15.40 -8.39 -1.81
N ALA A 266 16.21 -8.15 -0.76
CA ALA A 266 16.27 -6.87 -0.06
C ALA A 266 16.80 -5.76 -0.99
N GLY A 267 17.96 -5.99 -1.61
CA GLY A 267 18.59 -5.02 -2.50
C GLY A 267 17.75 -4.74 -3.74
N ALA A 268 17.17 -5.78 -4.36
CA ALA A 268 16.29 -5.62 -5.52
C ALA A 268 15.00 -4.84 -5.17
N ALA A 269 14.37 -5.13 -4.04
CA ALA A 269 13.16 -4.42 -3.63
C ALA A 269 13.43 -2.95 -3.29
N TRP A 270 14.54 -2.66 -2.59
CA TRP A 270 14.95 -1.29 -2.31
C TRP A 270 15.35 -0.53 -3.58
N GLY A 271 16.16 -1.14 -4.44
CA GLY A 271 16.56 -0.56 -5.72
C GLY A 271 15.36 -0.28 -6.63
N ALA A 272 14.39 -1.20 -6.69
CA ALA A 272 13.13 -0.96 -7.36
C ALA A 272 12.37 0.21 -6.72
N ALA A 273 12.31 0.33 -5.39
CA ALA A 273 11.63 1.44 -4.73
C ALA A 273 12.24 2.82 -5.09
N CYS A 274 13.56 2.88 -5.33
CA CYS A 274 14.23 4.08 -5.83
C CYS A 274 13.70 4.52 -7.19
N LEU A 275 13.38 3.57 -8.08
CA LEU A 275 12.77 3.85 -9.39
C LEU A 275 11.34 4.41 -9.30
N PHE A 276 10.69 4.36 -8.14
CA PHE A 276 9.38 5.00 -7.92
C PHE A 276 9.52 6.32 -7.17
N ARG A 277 10.25 6.31 -6.04
CA ARG A 277 10.33 7.43 -5.10
C ARG A 277 11.70 7.42 -4.40
N PRO A 278 12.75 8.05 -4.99
CA PRO A 278 14.13 7.95 -4.51
C PRO A 278 14.31 8.48 -3.08
N LEU A 279 13.75 9.65 -2.77
CA LEU A 279 13.86 10.22 -1.43
C LEU A 279 13.18 9.35 -0.37
N THR A 280 11.99 8.81 -0.67
CA THR A 280 11.28 7.89 0.25
C THR A 280 12.06 6.60 0.45
N ALA A 281 12.59 6.01 -0.63
CA ALA A 281 13.40 4.82 -0.57
C ALA A 281 14.69 5.06 0.23
N LEU A 282 15.36 6.19 0.04
CA LEU A 282 16.55 6.59 0.79
C LEU A 282 16.26 6.67 2.30
N VAL A 283 15.27 7.46 2.70
CA VAL A 283 14.94 7.68 4.12
C VAL A 283 14.59 6.36 4.81
N VAL A 284 13.71 5.56 4.22
CA VAL A 284 13.32 4.26 4.79
C VAL A 284 14.47 3.25 4.73
N GLY A 285 15.28 3.30 3.67
CA GLY A 285 16.48 2.49 3.50
C GLY A 285 17.50 2.72 4.61
N VAL A 286 17.73 3.98 4.99
CA VAL A 286 18.58 4.34 6.12
C VAL A 286 18.06 3.72 7.41
N VAL A 287 16.75 3.79 7.68
CA VAL A 287 16.15 3.17 8.88
C VAL A 287 16.36 1.65 8.88
N VAL A 288 16.18 0.99 7.74
CA VAL A 288 16.43 -0.46 7.60
C VAL A 288 17.92 -0.78 7.80
N ALA A 289 18.82 0.02 7.23
CA ALA A 289 20.26 -0.14 7.37
C ALA A 289 20.73 0.04 8.82
N LEU A 290 20.18 1.02 9.55
CA LEU A 290 20.43 1.16 10.99
C LEU A 290 20.03 -0.10 11.75
N GLY A 291 18.90 -0.72 11.40
CA GLY A 291 18.49 -2.02 11.97
C GLY A 291 19.47 -3.17 11.70
N VAL A 292 20.14 -3.16 10.54
CA VAL A 292 21.22 -4.10 10.22
C VAL A 292 22.47 -3.81 11.05
N LEU A 293 22.85 -2.55 11.21
CA LEU A 293 24.00 -2.11 11.99
C LEU A 293 23.83 -2.45 13.48
N VAL A 294 22.64 -2.24 14.05
CA VAL A 294 22.33 -2.65 15.43
C VAL A 294 22.51 -4.17 15.61
N GLN A 295 22.24 -4.96 14.57
CA GLN A 295 22.41 -6.41 14.54
C GLN A 295 23.73 -6.85 13.88
N TRP A 296 24.80 -6.06 14.00
CA TRP A 296 26.06 -6.25 13.26
C TRP A 296 26.64 -7.67 13.34
N ARG A 297 26.56 -8.36 14.49
CA ARG A 297 27.05 -9.75 14.61
C ARG A 297 26.33 -10.71 13.66
N ARG A 298 25.02 -10.56 13.52
CA ARG A 298 24.20 -11.33 12.57
C ARG A 298 24.50 -10.90 11.14
N ALA A 299 24.72 -9.60 10.91
CA ALA A 299 25.08 -9.07 9.61
C ALA A 299 26.42 -9.63 9.12
N LEU A 300 27.44 -9.72 9.99
CA LEU A 300 28.73 -10.34 9.68
C LEU A 300 28.58 -11.84 9.38
N ALA A 301 27.80 -12.57 10.17
CA ALA A 301 27.50 -13.97 9.87
C ALA A 301 26.77 -14.14 8.51
N ALA A 302 26.02 -13.13 8.09
CA ALA A 302 25.28 -13.09 6.83
C ALA A 302 25.96 -12.24 5.73
N TRP A 303 27.27 -12.01 5.82
CA TRP A 303 27.99 -10.99 5.01
C TRP A 303 27.77 -11.13 3.49
N ARG A 304 27.69 -12.35 2.96
CA ARG A 304 27.43 -12.59 1.53
C ARG A 304 26.09 -12.04 1.10
N GLY A 305 25.06 -12.21 1.94
CA GLY A 305 23.74 -11.67 1.68
C GLY A 305 23.68 -10.15 1.88
N VAL A 306 24.40 -9.61 2.88
CA VAL A 306 24.53 -8.15 3.06
C VAL A 306 25.19 -7.52 1.83
N LEU A 307 26.29 -8.11 1.35
CA LEU A 307 26.97 -7.66 0.14
C LEU A 307 26.05 -7.73 -1.09
N ALA A 308 25.31 -8.83 -1.27
CA ALA A 308 24.34 -8.94 -2.37
C ALA A 308 23.23 -7.86 -2.29
N ALA A 309 22.77 -7.53 -1.09
CA ALA A 309 21.79 -6.46 -0.89
C ALA A 309 22.38 -5.10 -1.28
N LEU A 310 23.61 -4.80 -0.84
CA LEU A 310 24.29 -3.54 -1.16
C LEU A 310 24.56 -3.39 -2.66
N LEU A 311 25.07 -4.44 -3.31
CA LEU A 311 25.35 -4.40 -4.75
C LEU A 311 24.09 -4.10 -5.57
N LEU A 312 22.97 -4.76 -5.26
CA LEU A 312 21.72 -4.51 -5.97
C LEU A 312 21.07 -3.17 -5.59
N ALA A 313 21.23 -2.72 -4.35
CA ALA A 313 20.78 -1.39 -3.94
C ALA A 313 21.54 -0.30 -4.69
N VAL A 314 22.88 -0.41 -4.78
CA VAL A 314 23.73 0.51 -5.55
C VAL A 314 23.36 0.48 -7.03
N ALA A 315 23.19 -0.72 -7.62
CA ALA A 315 22.77 -0.84 -9.00
C ALA A 315 21.41 -0.17 -9.27
N GLY A 316 20.43 -0.36 -8.37
CA GLY A 316 19.12 0.28 -8.47
C GLY A 316 19.16 1.80 -8.28
N GLY A 317 20.02 2.30 -7.39
CA GLY A 317 20.26 3.73 -7.21
C GLY A 317 20.98 4.36 -8.39
N ALA A 318 21.94 3.64 -9.00
CA ALA A 318 22.68 4.11 -10.17
C ALA A 318 21.79 4.26 -11.41
N LEU A 319 20.68 3.53 -11.53
CA LEU A 319 19.70 3.71 -12.61
C LEU A 319 18.98 5.07 -12.57
N LEU A 320 19.16 5.87 -11.51
CA LEU A 320 18.62 7.22 -11.39
C LEU A 320 19.61 8.32 -11.76
N ALA A 321 20.90 7.98 -11.92
CA ALA A 321 21.98 8.91 -12.27
C ALA A 321 22.16 8.96 -13.79
#